data_AF-A0A4V2WJ14-F1
#
_entry.id   AF-A0A4V2WJ14-F1
#
_cell.length_a   1.000
_cell.length_b   1.000
_cell.length_c   1.000
_cell.angle_alpha   90.00
_cell.angle_beta   90.00
_cell.angle_gamma   90.00
#
_symmetry.space_group_name_H-M   'P 1'
#
loop_
_entity.id
_entity.type
_entity.pdbx_description
1 polymer ?
#
loop_
_entity_poly.entity_id
_entity_poly.type
_entity_poly.pdbx_seq_one_letter_code
_entity_poly.pdbx_strand_id
1 'polypeptide(L)'
;MESVLIGEVLKPQGIKGEIKVYPITDNTERFRGLKKINLSDGKTEKIFHVQRVRIDPKGIVFLTLEGIATREDAEKIRGFEVRLDRAEVPPLQDRWYYFELEGMQVYENDILLGTLIRVQETGSNDIYIVRGQKTEFCVPALKTVVKKVDVQAKRMDVILPPGLLDD
;
A
#
# COMPACT_ATOMS: atom_id res chain seq x y z
N MET A 1 6.38 18.36 -5.46
CA MET A 1 5.53 17.17 -5.72
C MET A 1 5.86 16.16 -4.64
N GLU A 2 4.85 15.68 -3.94
CA GLU A 2 5.06 14.72 -2.86
C GLU A 2 5.22 13.33 -3.49
N SER A 3 6.40 12.73 -3.36
CA SER A 3 6.75 11.45 -3.96
C SER A 3 6.90 10.39 -2.88
N VAL A 4 6.44 9.17 -3.13
CA VAL A 4 6.57 8.04 -2.19
C VAL A 4 7.69 7.13 -2.66
N LEU A 5 8.67 6.88 -1.79
CA LEU A 5 9.72 5.87 -2.01
C LEU A 5 9.09 4.48 -1.96
N ILE A 6 9.31 3.69 -3.01
CA ILE A 6 8.78 2.33 -3.11
C ILE A 6 9.86 1.28 -3.40
N GLY A 7 11.10 1.69 -3.69
CA GLY A 7 12.20 0.77 -3.94
C GLY A 7 13.53 1.45 -4.26
N GLU A 8 14.55 0.64 -4.51
CA GLU A 8 15.90 1.08 -4.88
C GLU A 8 16.46 0.23 -6.03
N VAL A 9 17.11 0.86 -7.00
CA VAL A 9 17.75 0.17 -8.12
C VAL A 9 19.06 -0.48 -7.67
N LEU A 10 19.10 -1.81 -7.61
CA LEU A 10 20.28 -2.54 -7.15
C LEU A 10 21.36 -2.69 -8.23
N LYS A 11 20.97 -3.15 -9.42
CA LYS A 11 21.88 -3.47 -10.52
C LYS A 11 21.15 -3.74 -11.84
N PRO A 12 21.84 -3.66 -12.98
CA PRO A 12 21.31 -4.15 -14.25
C PRO A 12 21.10 -5.67 -14.24
N GLN A 13 20.08 -6.09 -14.98
CA GLN A 13 19.70 -7.47 -15.24
C GLN A 13 19.86 -7.77 -16.75
N GLY A 14 20.80 -8.63 -17.10
CA GLY A 14 21.10 -8.95 -18.50
C GLY A 14 21.72 -7.79 -19.28
N ILE A 15 21.45 -7.74 -20.58
CA ILE A 15 22.02 -6.76 -21.54
C ILE A 15 21.02 -5.78 -22.14
N LYS A 16 19.71 -6.01 -21.94
CA LYS A 16 18.62 -5.23 -22.57
C LYS A 16 18.10 -4.09 -21.68
N GLY A 17 18.94 -3.55 -20.80
CA GLY A 17 18.57 -2.44 -19.91
C GLY A 17 17.53 -2.75 -18.83
N GLU A 18 17.15 -4.02 -18.61
CA GLU A 18 16.31 -4.40 -17.46
C GLU A 18 17.07 -4.10 -16.16
N ILE A 19 16.36 -3.60 -15.16
CA ILE A 19 16.93 -3.29 -13.84
C ILE A 19 16.33 -4.17 -12.76
N LYS A 20 17.17 -4.60 -11.81
CA LYS A 20 16.73 -5.26 -10.58
C LYS A 20 16.50 -4.21 -9.50
N VAL A 21 15.30 -4.18 -8.95
CA VAL A 21 14.85 -3.25 -7.92
C VAL A 21 14.58 -4.02 -6.62
N TYR A 22 15.14 -3.51 -5.52
CA TYR A 22 14.74 -3.92 -4.19
C TYR A 22 13.47 -3.18 -3.79
N PRO A 23 12.37 -3.87 -3.48
CA PRO A 23 11.16 -3.19 -3.04
C PRO A 23 11.32 -2.67 -1.60
N ILE A 24 10.91 -1.42 -1.39
CA ILE A 24 10.76 -0.78 -0.08
C ILE A 24 9.26 -0.50 0.10
N THR A 25 8.48 -1.58 0.11
CA THR A 25 7.02 -1.57 0.28
C THR A 25 6.58 -2.92 0.82
N ASP A 26 5.53 -2.90 1.63
CA ASP A 26 4.73 -4.03 2.11
C ASP A 26 4.02 -4.81 0.99
N ASN A 27 3.69 -4.16 -0.11
CA ASN A 27 2.96 -4.75 -1.23
C ASN A 27 3.72 -4.58 -2.55
N THR A 28 4.50 -5.59 -2.95
CA THR A 28 5.27 -5.60 -4.21
C THR A 28 4.38 -5.68 -5.45
N GLU A 29 3.16 -6.20 -5.34
CA GLU A 29 2.23 -6.27 -6.46
C GLU A 29 1.82 -4.86 -6.95
N ARG A 30 2.02 -3.81 -6.14
CA ARG A 30 1.84 -2.42 -6.57
C ARG A 30 2.68 -2.04 -7.79
N PHE A 31 3.80 -2.72 -8.01
CA PHE A 31 4.64 -2.47 -9.18
C PHE A 31 3.95 -2.93 -10.45
N ARG A 32 3.06 -3.92 -10.38
CA ARG A 32 2.29 -4.37 -11.54
C ARG A 32 1.28 -3.30 -11.93
N GLY A 33 1.28 -2.93 -13.21
CA GLY A 33 0.35 -1.93 -13.75
C GLY A 33 0.81 -0.48 -13.65
N LEU A 34 1.97 -0.20 -13.03
CA LEU A 34 2.57 1.13 -13.09
C LEU A 34 2.89 1.49 -14.54
N LYS A 35 2.49 2.70 -14.96
CA LYS A 35 2.79 3.24 -16.29
C LYS A 35 4.04 4.12 -16.29
N LYS A 36 4.34 4.76 -15.16
CA LYS A 36 5.50 5.62 -14.99
C LYS A 36 6.02 5.54 -13.55
N ILE A 37 7.31 5.80 -13.40
CA ILE A 37 7.99 5.93 -12.12
C ILE A 37 8.95 7.11 -12.18
N ASN A 38 9.30 7.64 -11.02
CA ASN A 38 10.37 8.61 -10.88
C ASN A 38 11.62 7.89 -10.38
N LEU A 39 12.75 8.13 -11.02
CA LEU A 39 14.05 7.72 -10.52
C LEU A 39 14.80 8.94 -10.00
N SER A 40 15.34 8.84 -8.79
CA SER A 40 16.07 9.94 -8.14
C SER A 40 17.39 9.46 -7.54
N ASP A 41 18.44 10.27 -7.67
CA ASP A 41 19.73 10.09 -6.97
C ASP A 41 19.87 11.03 -5.76
N GLY A 42 18.76 11.65 -5.33
CA GLY A 42 18.73 12.66 -4.28
C GLY A 42 19.14 14.07 -4.73
N LYS A 43 19.62 14.24 -5.97
CA LYS A 43 19.96 15.55 -6.56
C LYS A 43 19.13 15.87 -7.79
N THR A 44 18.85 14.85 -8.58
CA THR A 44 18.09 14.89 -9.83
C THR A 44 16.97 13.88 -9.75
N GLU A 45 15.82 14.23 -10.30
CA GLU A 45 14.66 13.35 -10.41
C GLU A 45 14.19 13.36 -11.86
N LYS A 46 13.95 12.17 -12.42
CA LYS A 46 13.46 12.02 -13.80
C LYS A 46 12.38 10.96 -13.89
N ILE A 47 11.34 11.27 -14.66
CA ILE A 47 10.22 10.36 -14.95
C ILE A 47 10.63 9.39 -16.06
N PHE A 48 10.30 8.11 -15.89
CA PHE A 48 10.47 7.05 -16.88
C PHE A 48 9.16 6.29 -17.05
N HIS A 49 8.82 5.93 -18.30
CA HIS A 49 7.70 5.03 -18.57
C HIS A 49 8.10 3.57 -18.35
N VAL A 50 7.22 2.82 -17.71
CA VAL A 50 7.40 1.40 -17.43
C VAL A 50 6.86 0.59 -18.60
N GLN A 51 7.73 -0.17 -19.26
CA GLN A 51 7.36 -1.05 -20.38
C GLN A 51 7.02 -2.46 -19.90
N ARG A 52 7.71 -2.96 -18.88
CA ARG A 52 7.50 -4.31 -18.34
C ARG A 52 7.87 -4.39 -16.87
N VAL A 53 7.10 -5.20 -16.14
CA VAL A 53 7.33 -5.53 -14.73
C VAL A 53 7.35 -7.04 -14.56
N ARG A 54 8.34 -7.55 -13.85
CA ARG A 54 8.36 -8.93 -13.36
C ARG A 54 8.66 -8.92 -11.87
N ILE A 55 8.05 -9.83 -11.14
CA ILE A 55 8.29 -10.01 -9.71
C ILE A 55 8.64 -11.49 -9.52
N ASP A 56 9.76 -11.77 -8.85
CA ASP A 56 10.15 -13.15 -8.55
C ASP A 56 9.43 -13.67 -7.28
N PRO A 57 9.47 -14.99 -7.01
CA PRO A 57 8.84 -15.56 -5.81
C PRO A 57 9.37 -15.03 -4.48
N LYS A 58 10.52 -14.34 -4.46
CA LYS A 58 11.11 -13.71 -3.28
C LYS A 58 10.72 -12.23 -3.16
N GLY A 59 9.86 -11.74 -4.06
CA GLY A 59 9.38 -10.36 -4.07
C GLY A 59 10.32 -9.37 -4.77
N ILE A 60 11.44 -9.82 -5.37
CA ILE A 60 12.34 -8.92 -6.10
C ILE A 60 11.67 -8.45 -7.38
N VAL A 61 11.74 -7.15 -7.64
CA VAL A 61 11.13 -6.52 -8.80
C VAL A 61 12.16 -6.33 -9.91
N PHE A 62 11.74 -6.57 -11.15
CA PHE A 62 12.51 -6.29 -12.36
C PHE A 62 11.71 -5.37 -13.26
N LEU A 63 12.30 -4.25 -13.66
CA LEU A 63 11.66 -3.24 -14.50
C LEU A 63 12.38 -3.09 -15.84
N THR A 64 11.60 -2.95 -16.90
CA THR A 64 12.07 -2.46 -18.20
C THR A 64 11.49 -1.07 -18.41
N LEU A 65 12.35 -0.09 -18.65
CA LEU A 65 11.97 1.31 -18.74
C LEU A 65 12.24 1.85 -20.15
N GLU A 66 11.35 2.71 -20.63
CA GLU A 66 11.58 3.44 -21.88
C GLU A 66 12.83 4.31 -21.76
N GLY A 67 13.70 4.25 -22.77
CA GLY A 67 14.97 4.99 -22.80
C GLY A 67 16.13 4.32 -22.06
N ILE A 68 15.93 3.17 -21.41
CA ILE A 68 17.00 2.35 -20.81
C ILE A 68 17.06 1.02 -21.56
N ALA A 69 17.82 1.01 -22.66
CA ALA A 69 17.86 -0.13 -23.59
C ALA A 69 19.12 -0.99 -23.44
N THR A 70 20.16 -0.46 -22.80
CA THR A 70 21.47 -1.12 -22.68
C THR A 70 21.84 -1.36 -21.22
N ARG A 71 22.78 -2.29 -20.99
CA ARG A 71 23.33 -2.53 -19.65
C ARG A 71 24.00 -1.28 -19.09
N GLU A 72 24.69 -0.53 -19.94
CA GLU A 72 25.41 0.69 -19.60
C GLU A 72 24.45 1.79 -19.16
N ASP A 73 23.28 1.92 -19.80
CA ASP A 73 22.25 2.86 -19.38
C ASP A 73 21.65 2.48 -18.02
N ALA A 74 21.37 1.20 -17.83
CA ALA A 74 20.89 0.68 -16.55
C ALA A 74 21.90 0.85 -15.41
N GLU A 75 23.20 0.80 -15.71
CA GLU A 75 24.26 0.97 -14.71
C GLU A 75 24.33 2.41 -14.20
N LYS A 76 24.05 3.41 -15.04
CA LYS A 76 24.03 4.83 -14.66
C LYS A 76 22.99 5.15 -13.58
N ILE A 77 21.94 4.35 -13.47
CA ILE A 77 20.85 4.54 -12.51
C ILE A 77 20.94 3.58 -11.32
N ARG A 78 22.09 2.92 -11.12
CA ARG A 78 22.32 2.11 -9.92
C ARG A 78 22.27 3.00 -8.68
N GLY A 79 21.61 2.51 -7.63
CA GLY A 79 21.42 3.22 -6.36
C GLY A 79 20.35 4.30 -6.43
N PHE A 80 19.71 4.52 -7.58
CA PHE A 80 18.61 5.47 -7.67
C PHE A 80 17.41 4.92 -6.90
N GLU A 81 16.74 5.82 -6.20
CA GLU A 81 15.47 5.58 -5.56
C GLU A 81 14.37 5.47 -6.61
N VAL A 82 13.51 4.48 -6.45
CA VAL A 82 12.28 4.31 -7.24
C VAL A 82 11.15 4.94 -6.47
N ARG A 83 10.59 6.01 -7.02
CA ARG A 83 9.54 6.82 -6.41
C ARG A 83 8.29 6.84 -7.29
N LEU A 84 7.13 7.01 -6.66
CA LEU A 84 5.87 7.29 -7.32
C LEU A 84 5.38 8.68 -6.95
N ASP A 85 4.81 9.39 -7.92
CA ASP A 85 3.97 10.53 -7.62
C ASP A 85 2.81 10.05 -6.73
N ARG A 86 2.56 10.75 -5.61
CA ARG A 86 1.45 10.44 -4.71
C ARG A 86 0.10 10.40 -5.45
N ALA A 87 -0.06 11.16 -6.53
CA ALA A 87 -1.27 11.13 -7.36
C ALA A 87 -1.41 9.87 -8.25
N GLU A 88 -0.31 9.15 -8.49
CA GLU A 88 -0.24 7.95 -9.36
C GLU A 88 -0.08 6.66 -8.57
N VAL A 89 0.20 6.75 -7.26
CA VAL A 89 -0.12 5.67 -6.34
C VAL A 89 -1.61 5.43 -6.51
N PRO A 90 -2.05 4.23 -6.95
CA PRO A 90 -3.47 3.92 -6.98
C PRO A 90 -4.03 4.34 -5.63
N PRO A 91 -5.12 5.13 -5.57
CA PRO A 91 -5.71 5.46 -4.29
C PRO A 91 -5.81 4.13 -3.56
N LEU A 92 -5.28 4.11 -2.34
CA LEU A 92 -5.56 3.00 -1.46
C LEU A 92 -7.07 2.98 -1.40
N GLN A 93 -7.69 2.03 -2.11
CA GLN A 93 -9.07 1.68 -1.82
C GLN A 93 -9.00 1.33 -0.33
N ASP A 94 -9.57 2.24 0.46
CA ASP A 94 -9.75 2.16 1.89
C ASP A 94 -8.51 2.47 2.75
N ARG A 95 -7.85 3.64 2.59
CA ARG A 95 -7.11 4.24 3.71
C ARG A 95 -7.72 5.58 4.09
N TRP A 96 -8.39 5.59 5.24
CA TRP A 96 -8.94 6.77 5.88
C TRP A 96 -7.96 7.28 6.92
N TYR A 97 -7.95 8.59 7.14
CA TYR A 97 -7.25 9.12 8.30
C TYR A 97 -7.96 8.65 9.57
N TYR A 98 -7.21 8.38 10.64
CA TYR A 98 -7.81 7.88 11.88
C TYR A 98 -8.87 8.83 12.45
N PHE A 99 -8.65 10.15 12.32
CA PHE A 99 -9.63 11.15 12.73
C PHE A 99 -10.94 11.11 11.91
N GLU A 100 -10.92 10.57 10.70
CA GLU A 100 -12.13 10.37 9.88
C GLU A 100 -12.92 9.15 10.38
N LEU A 101 -12.21 8.16 10.90
CA LEU A 101 -12.75 6.88 11.39
C LEU A 101 -13.31 6.94 12.80
N GLU A 102 -12.72 7.76 13.67
CA GLU A 102 -13.16 7.90 15.04
C GLU A 102 -14.62 8.41 15.10
N GLY A 103 -15.40 7.79 15.99
CA GLY A 103 -16.82 8.03 16.15
C GLY A 103 -17.73 7.32 15.13
N MET A 104 -17.18 6.50 14.22
CA MET A 104 -18.01 5.73 13.29
C MET A 104 -18.75 4.59 14.00
N GLN A 105 -19.99 4.34 13.58
CA GLN A 105 -20.80 3.21 14.01
C GLN A 105 -20.41 1.95 13.24
N VAL A 106 -20.13 0.87 13.96
CA VAL A 106 -19.65 -0.41 13.40
C VAL A 106 -20.79 -1.41 13.40
N TYR A 107 -21.09 -1.98 12.23
CA TYR A 107 -22.20 -2.90 11.98
C TYR A 107 -21.74 -4.24 11.44
N GLU A 108 -22.42 -5.31 11.80
CA GLU A 108 -22.34 -6.61 11.15
C GLU A 108 -23.76 -7.06 10.79
N ASN A 109 -24.02 -7.33 9.51
CA ASN A 109 -25.35 -7.71 9.00
C ASN A 109 -26.48 -6.76 9.50
N ASP A 110 -26.25 -5.46 9.42
CA ASP A 110 -27.15 -4.38 9.91
C ASP A 110 -27.37 -4.34 11.43
N ILE A 111 -26.68 -5.18 12.20
CA ILE A 111 -26.69 -5.14 13.67
C ILE A 111 -25.57 -4.21 14.15
N LEU A 112 -25.92 -3.18 14.92
CA LEU A 112 -24.94 -2.27 15.52
C LEU A 112 -24.14 -3.01 16.59
N LEU A 113 -22.83 -3.15 16.36
CA LEU A 113 -21.91 -3.74 17.32
C LEU A 113 -21.38 -2.70 18.31
N GLY A 114 -21.15 -1.46 17.85
CA GLY A 114 -20.59 -0.41 18.70
C GLY A 114 -20.09 0.81 17.94
N THR A 115 -19.27 1.62 18.62
CA THR A 115 -18.64 2.82 18.05
C THR A 115 -17.13 2.68 18.05
N LEU A 116 -16.47 2.99 16.92
CA LEU A 116 -15.02 3.05 16.82
C LEU A 116 -14.49 4.22 17.65
N ILE A 117 -13.72 3.94 18.69
CA ILE A 117 -13.21 4.96 19.62
C ILE A 117 -11.77 5.38 19.36
N ARG A 118 -10.96 4.50 18.76
CA ARG A 118 -9.59 4.79 18.34
C ARG A 118 -9.07 3.73 17.39
N VAL A 119 -8.05 4.09 16.61
CA VAL A 119 -7.24 3.16 15.85
C VAL A 119 -5.94 2.89 16.60
N GLN A 120 -5.59 1.63 16.77
CA GLN A 120 -4.31 1.19 17.32
C GLN A 120 -3.44 0.68 16.19
N GLU A 121 -2.38 1.42 15.88
CA GLU A 121 -1.32 0.96 14.98
C GLU A 121 -0.65 -0.27 15.56
N THR A 122 -0.52 -1.31 14.73
CA THR A 122 0.42 -2.40 14.99
C THR A 122 1.42 -2.43 13.86
N GLY A 123 2.64 -2.92 14.10
CA GLY A 123 3.70 -2.96 13.08
C GLY A 123 3.37 -3.80 11.83
N SER A 124 2.17 -4.38 11.72
CA SER A 124 1.71 -5.12 10.54
C SER A 124 0.34 -4.66 10.05
N ASN A 125 -0.70 -4.69 10.89
CA ASN A 125 -2.06 -4.24 10.51
C ASN A 125 -2.71 -3.46 11.64
N ASP A 126 -3.41 -2.38 11.31
CA ASP A 126 -4.13 -1.60 12.31
C ASP A 126 -5.24 -2.43 12.99
N ILE A 127 -5.52 -2.09 14.24
CA ILE A 127 -6.62 -2.66 15.01
C ILE A 127 -7.58 -1.52 15.38
N TYR A 128 -8.85 -1.67 15.04
CA TYR A 128 -9.89 -0.75 15.47
C TYR A 128 -10.41 -1.16 16.83
N ILE A 129 -10.37 -0.23 17.78
CA ILE A 129 -10.96 -0.44 19.10
C ILE A 129 -12.40 0.07 19.04
N VAL A 130 -13.34 -0.85 19.23
CA VAL A 130 -14.77 -0.59 19.14
C VAL A 130 -15.38 -0.75 20.52
N ARG A 131 -16.08 0.29 20.98
CA ARG A 131 -16.86 0.25 22.21
C ARG A 131 -18.25 -0.29 21.91
N GLY A 132 -18.49 -1.53 22.30
CA GLY A 132 -19.82 -2.14 22.30
C GLY A 132 -20.63 -1.73 23.53
N GLN A 133 -21.81 -2.33 23.70
CA GLN A 133 -22.72 -2.00 24.81
C GLN A 133 -22.18 -2.42 26.19
N LYS A 134 -21.46 -3.55 26.25
CA LYS A 134 -20.96 -4.13 27.52
C LYS A 134 -19.44 -4.06 27.66
N THR A 135 -18.71 -4.19 26.56
CA THR A 135 -17.25 -4.24 26.55
C THR A 135 -16.68 -3.56 25.31
N GLU A 136 -15.38 -3.26 25.38
CA GLU A 136 -14.59 -2.93 24.20
C GLU A 136 -14.08 -4.22 23.56
N PHE A 137 -13.96 -4.20 22.23
CA PHE A 137 -13.41 -5.30 21.46
C PHE A 137 -12.57 -4.78 20.30
N CYS A 138 -11.71 -5.67 19.78
CA CYS A 138 -10.75 -5.36 18.74
C CYS A 138 -11.25 -5.89 17.40
N VAL A 139 -11.32 -5.02 16.39
CA VAL A 139 -11.64 -5.39 15.01
C VAL A 139 -10.37 -5.23 14.17
N PRO A 140 -9.82 -6.33 13.60
CA PRO A 140 -8.68 -6.23 12.70
C PRO A 140 -9.03 -5.40 11.46
N ALA A 141 -8.20 -4.43 11.09
CA ALA A 141 -8.37 -3.60 9.89
C ALA A 141 -7.95 -4.36 8.62
N LEU A 142 -8.52 -5.55 8.41
CA LEU A 142 -8.25 -6.43 7.28
C LEU A 142 -9.38 -6.31 6.26
N LYS A 143 -9.07 -6.38 4.95
CA LYS A 143 -10.10 -6.42 3.87
C LYS A 143 -11.07 -7.60 3.99
N THR A 144 -10.62 -8.68 4.64
CA THR A 144 -11.48 -9.84 4.93
C THR A 144 -12.48 -9.57 6.04
N VAL A 145 -12.23 -8.56 6.89
CA VAL A 145 -13.07 -8.18 8.03
C VAL A 145 -13.87 -6.92 7.73
N VAL A 146 -13.21 -5.82 7.36
CA VAL A 146 -13.84 -4.53 7.02
C VAL A 146 -14.31 -4.57 5.56
N LYS A 147 -15.63 -4.52 5.35
CA LYS A 147 -16.27 -4.68 4.03
C LYS A 147 -16.61 -3.37 3.37
N LYS A 148 -17.03 -2.39 4.15
CA LYS A 148 -17.41 -1.08 3.65
C LYS A 148 -17.17 -0.03 4.71
N VAL A 149 -16.73 1.14 4.28
CA VAL A 149 -16.59 2.30 5.13
C VAL A 149 -17.20 3.50 4.42
N ASP A 150 -18.17 4.13 5.08
CA ASP A 150 -18.84 5.34 4.62
C ASP A 150 -18.56 6.45 5.63
N VAL A 151 -17.55 7.27 5.31
CA VAL A 151 -17.09 8.36 6.19
C VAL A 151 -18.17 9.44 6.32
N GLN A 152 -18.95 9.70 5.26
CA GLN A 152 -20.02 10.70 5.29
C GLN A 152 -21.17 10.26 6.19
N ALA A 153 -21.58 8.99 6.09
CA ALA A 153 -22.62 8.41 6.92
C ALA A 153 -22.13 7.99 8.32
N LYS A 154 -20.82 8.13 8.61
CA LYS A 154 -20.17 7.62 9.83
C LYS A 154 -20.51 6.15 10.10
N ARG A 155 -20.52 5.32 9.06
CA ARG A 155 -20.87 3.89 9.12
C ARG A 155 -19.76 2.99 8.59
N MET A 156 -19.44 1.93 9.33
CA MET A 156 -18.48 0.89 8.96
C MET A 156 -19.16 -0.48 9.02
N ASP A 157 -19.15 -1.23 7.93
CA ASP A 157 -19.68 -2.59 7.87
C ASP A 157 -18.54 -3.62 7.93
N VAL A 158 -18.67 -4.59 8.83
CA VAL A 158 -17.68 -5.63 9.10
C VAL A 158 -18.31 -7.03 9.02
N ILE A 159 -17.45 -8.03 8.84
CA ILE A 159 -17.75 -9.46 9.04
C ILE A 159 -16.67 -10.00 9.96
N LEU A 160 -17.04 -10.31 11.19
CA LEU A 160 -16.12 -10.81 12.20
C LEU A 160 -15.97 -12.33 12.06
N PRO A 161 -14.78 -12.88 12.33
CA PRO A 161 -14.63 -14.33 12.43
C PRO A 161 -15.45 -14.86 13.63
N PRO A 162 -16.03 -16.07 13.51
CA PRO A 162 -16.69 -16.74 14.63
C PRO A 162 -15.78 -16.81 15.86
N GLY A 163 -16.32 -16.61 17.07
CA GLY A 163 -15.53 -16.63 18.31
C GLY A 163 -14.89 -15.30 18.71
N LEU A 164 -14.98 -14.23 17.91
CA LEU A 164 -14.37 -12.94 18.27
C LEU A 164 -15.16 -12.15 19.31
N LEU A 165 -16.50 -12.32 19.33
CA LEU A 165 -17.42 -11.67 20.26
C LEU A 165 -18.14 -12.65 21.19
N ASP A 166 -17.84 -13.93 21.08
CA ASP A 166 -18.46 -14.95 21.92
C ASP A 166 -17.83 -14.88 23.32
N ASP A 167 -18.66 -14.74 24.37
CA ASP A 167 -18.27 -14.69 25.80
C ASP A 167 -17.54 -15.96 26.27
#